data_AF-A0A6V7K3W7-F1
#
_entry.id   AF-A0A6V7K3W7-F1
#
_cell.length_a   1.000
_cell.length_b   1.000
_cell.length_c   1.000
_cell.angle_alpha   90.00
_cell.angle_beta   90.00
_cell.angle_gamma   90.00
#
_symmetry.space_group_name_H-M   'P 1'
#
loop_
_entity.id
_entity.type
_entity.pdbx_description
1 polymer ?
#
loop_
_entity_poly.entity_id
_entity_poly.type
_entity_poly.pdbx_seq_one_letter_code
_entity_poly.pdbx_strand_id
1 'polypeptide(L)'
;NPDLELEAEALNGEATDNRKMEVQIGGAVTLECEGGCWGHGPGMEPAGPGPLVLDKVVYQNSGEYRCVAPDTKEQDTWRAQLPYHIKVT
;
A
#
# COMPACT_ATOMS: atom_id res chain seq x y z
N ASN A 1 11.17 21.21 -29.96
CA ASN A 1 9.82 20.63 -30.13
C ASN A 1 9.99 19.17 -30.47
N PRO A 2 9.29 18.31 -29.75
CA PRO A 2 9.84 17.34 -28.82
C PRO A 2 9.62 15.91 -29.33
N ASP A 3 10.35 14.92 -28.83
CA ASP A 3 9.74 13.62 -28.48
C ASP A 3 10.77 12.71 -27.80
N LEU A 4 10.30 11.98 -26.78
CA LEU A 4 10.91 10.77 -26.19
C LEU A 4 11.93 10.97 -25.06
N GLU A 5 11.49 11.67 -24.01
CA GLU A 5 11.83 11.29 -22.62
C GLU A 5 10.69 10.40 -22.10
N LEU A 6 10.66 9.13 -22.51
CA LEU A 6 9.76 8.13 -21.94
C LEU A 6 10.48 6.79 -21.80
N GLU A 7 11.52 6.76 -20.98
CA GLU A 7 12.08 5.51 -20.45
C GLU A 7 12.56 5.76 -19.02
N ALA A 8 11.62 6.04 -18.12
CA ALA A 8 11.79 5.81 -16.69
C ALA A 8 10.89 4.63 -16.28
N GLU A 9 10.96 3.54 -17.06
CA GLU A 9 10.35 2.27 -16.69
C GLU A 9 11.43 1.31 -16.19
N ALA A 10 11.10 0.63 -15.09
CA ALA A 10 11.72 -0.62 -14.62
C ALA A 10 13.02 -0.57 -13.80
N LEU A 11 13.11 0.31 -12.80
CA LEU A 11 14.00 0.07 -11.65
C LEU A 11 13.22 0.12 -10.33
N ASN A 12 12.25 -0.79 -10.14
CA ASN A 12 11.75 -1.26 -8.82
C ASN A 12 10.77 -2.45 -8.96
N GLY A 13 10.99 -3.29 -9.98
CA GLY A 13 10.04 -4.34 -10.39
C GLY A 13 10.35 -5.74 -9.88
N GLU A 14 11.04 -5.92 -8.74
CA GLU A 14 11.48 -7.26 -8.34
C GLU A 14 11.35 -7.60 -6.84
N ALA A 15 10.56 -6.85 -6.07
CA ALA A 15 10.26 -7.20 -4.66
C ALA A 15 8.79 -7.03 -4.24
N THR A 16 7.90 -6.60 -5.14
CA THR A 16 6.52 -6.20 -4.81
C THR A 16 5.43 -7.13 -5.31
N ASP A 17 5.76 -8.21 -6.04
CA ASP A 17 4.72 -9.08 -6.61
C ASP A 17 3.90 -9.79 -5.52
N ASN A 18 4.54 -10.22 -4.43
CA ASN A 18 3.87 -10.84 -3.28
C ASN A 18 2.91 -9.90 -2.51
N ARG A 19 2.94 -8.58 -2.77
CA ARG A 19 2.10 -7.59 -2.06
C ARG A 19 1.03 -6.96 -2.95
N LYS A 20 0.85 -7.48 -4.16
CA LYS A 20 -0.34 -7.21 -4.97
C LYS A 20 -1.44 -8.16 -4.52
N MET A 21 -2.55 -7.62 -4.01
CA MET A 21 -3.73 -8.42 -3.67
C MET A 21 -4.87 -8.11 -4.60
N GLU A 22 -5.42 -9.16 -5.21
CA GLU A 22 -6.65 -9.09 -5.99
C GLU A 22 -7.84 -9.43 -5.09
N VAL A 23 -8.83 -8.53 -5.03
CA VAL A 23 -10.02 -8.68 -4.19
C VAL A 23 -11.25 -8.37 -5.01
N GLN A 24 -12.23 -9.27 -4.97
CA GLN A 24 -13.49 -9.06 -5.69
C GLN A 24 -14.33 -7.98 -5.01
N ILE A 25 -15.16 -7.28 -5.78
CA ILE A 25 -16.16 -6.35 -5.23
C ILE A 25 -17.06 -7.09 -4.24
N GLY A 26 -17.29 -6.47 -3.08
CA GLY A 26 -18.04 -7.07 -1.97
C GLY A 26 -17.24 -8.10 -1.16
N GLY A 27 -16.02 -8.43 -1.58
CA GLY A 27 -15.10 -9.27 -0.84
C GLY A 27 -14.45 -8.56 0.35
N ALA A 28 -13.52 -9.27 1.01
CA ALA A 28 -12.78 -8.74 2.14
C ALA A 28 -11.29 -9.15 2.08
N VAL A 29 -10.43 -8.27 2.57
CA VAL A 29 -9.00 -8.52 2.74
C VAL A 29 -8.51 -7.86 4.03
N THR A 30 -7.51 -8.46 4.68
CA THR A 30 -6.85 -7.88 5.85
C THR A 30 -5.39 -7.58 5.51
N LEU A 31 -4.95 -6.36 5.76
CA LEU A 31 -3.56 -5.94 5.62
C LEU A 31 -2.90 -5.93 6.98
N GLU A 32 -1.81 -6.67 7.12
CA GLU A 32 -1.10 -6.76 8.39
C GLU A 32 -0.08 -5.65 8.54
N CYS A 33 -0.10 -5.02 9.72
CA CYS A 33 0.93 -4.08 10.12
C CYS A 33 1.34 -4.30 11.58
N GLU A 34 2.65 -4.38 11.80
CA GLU A 34 3.26 -4.53 13.12
C GLU A 34 3.25 -3.19 13.87
N GLY A 35 2.11 -2.87 14.48
CA GLY A 35 1.99 -1.76 15.44
C GLY A 35 1.99 -0.35 14.85
N GLY A 36 1.65 -0.21 13.56
CA GLY A 36 1.61 1.07 12.85
C GLY A 36 0.21 1.55 12.45
N CYS A 37 0.18 2.56 11.58
CA CYS A 37 -1.02 3.13 10.97
C CYS A 37 -0.93 3.07 9.45
N TRP A 38 -2.07 2.87 8.79
CA TRP A 38 -2.19 2.81 7.34
C TRP A 38 -2.52 4.16 6.72
N GLY A 39 -1.84 4.46 5.62
CA GLY A 39 -2.22 5.47 4.65
C GLY A 39 -2.67 4.81 3.34
N HIS A 40 -3.63 5.43 2.67
CA HIS A 40 -4.10 5.05 1.33
C HIS A 40 -3.71 6.11 0.30
N GLY A 41 -3.30 5.64 -0.88
CA GLY A 41 -2.91 6.48 -1.99
C GLY A 41 -1.57 7.22 -1.80
N PRO A 42 -1.16 8.02 -2.80
CA PRO A 42 0.10 8.79 -2.76
C PRO A 42 0.08 9.90 -1.70
N GLY A 43 -1.12 10.37 -1.31
CA GLY A 43 -1.32 11.37 -0.27
C GLY A 43 -1.27 10.82 1.16
N MET A 44 -1.15 9.50 1.34
CA MET A 44 -1.20 8.83 2.65
C MET A 44 -2.46 9.22 3.45
N GLU A 45 -3.62 9.19 2.79
CA GLU A 45 -4.89 9.48 3.45
C GLU A 45 -5.14 8.46 4.56
N PRO A 46 -5.51 8.90 5.78
CA PRO A 46 -5.56 8.01 6.94
C PRO A 46 -6.62 6.92 6.75
N ALA A 47 -6.17 5.66 6.73
CA ALA A 47 -7.04 4.50 6.50
C ALA A 47 -7.35 3.72 7.79
N GLY A 48 -6.46 3.76 8.80
CA GLY A 48 -6.72 3.18 10.12
C GLY A 48 -5.47 2.65 10.84
N PRO A 49 -5.56 2.35 12.15
CA PRO A 49 -4.46 1.77 12.92
C PRO A 49 -4.42 0.23 12.85
N GLY A 50 -3.25 -0.35 13.09
CA GLY A 50 -3.05 -1.79 13.27
C GLY A 50 -3.34 -2.62 12.01
N PRO A 51 -3.86 -3.85 12.15
CA PRO A 51 -4.36 -4.62 11.01
C PRO A 51 -5.55 -3.90 10.36
N LEU A 52 -5.43 -3.57 9.07
CA LEU A 52 -6.50 -2.89 8.33
C LEU A 52 -7.39 -3.93 7.65
N VAL A 53 -8.65 -3.98 8.06
CA VAL A 53 -9.66 -4.84 7.42
C VAL A 53 -10.44 -4.01 6.40
N LEU A 54 -10.31 -4.35 5.13
CA LEU A 54 -11.16 -3.85 4.06
C LEU A 54 -12.30 -4.85 3.86
N ASP A 55 -13.49 -4.53 4.36
CA ASP A 55 -14.73 -5.32 4.20
C ASP A 55 -15.63 -4.68 3.13
N LYS A 56 -16.42 -5.50 2.43
CA LYS A 56 -17.32 -5.08 1.35
C LYS A 56 -16.61 -4.17 0.34
N VAL A 57 -15.47 -4.64 -0.14
CA VAL A 57 -14.56 -3.89 -1.00
C VAL A 57 -15.31 -3.29 -2.21
N VAL A 58 -15.07 -2.01 -2.46
CA VAL A 58 -15.54 -1.28 -3.64
C VAL A 58 -14.37 -0.82 -4.49
N TYR A 59 -14.62 -0.37 -5.73
CA TYR A 59 -13.57 0.11 -6.63
C TYR A 59 -12.64 1.18 -6.02
N GLN A 60 -13.17 2.05 -5.16
CA GLN A 60 -12.41 3.11 -4.48
C GLN A 60 -11.40 2.57 -3.47
N ASN A 61 -11.57 1.33 -3.00
CA ASN A 61 -10.58 0.68 -2.14
C ASN A 61 -9.37 0.17 -2.92
N SER A 62 -9.36 0.25 -4.26
CA SER A 62 -8.17 -0.06 -5.05
C SER A 62 -7.04 0.94 -4.82
N GLY A 63 -5.83 0.55 -5.19
CA GLY A 63 -4.65 1.41 -5.12
C GLY A 63 -3.67 1.01 -4.02
N GLU A 64 -2.80 1.95 -3.66
CA GLU A 64 -1.69 1.69 -2.76
C GLU A 64 -2.08 1.90 -1.30
N TYR A 65 -1.73 0.96 -0.44
CA TYR A 65 -1.79 1.09 1.01
C TYR A 65 -0.39 0.95 1.58
N ARG A 66 -0.03 1.83 2.50
CA ARG A 66 1.28 1.80 3.14
C ARG A 66 1.12 1.92 4.64
N CYS A 67 1.72 0.99 5.38
CA CYS A 67 1.76 1.12 6.83
C CYS A 67 2.99 1.90 7.27
N VAL A 68 2.83 2.77 8.26
CA VAL A 68 3.91 3.47 8.95
C VAL A 68 3.89 3.04 10.41
N ALA A 69 4.98 2.43 10.86
CA ALA A 69 5.13 1.94 12.23
C ALA A 69 6.39 2.55 12.87
N PRO A 70 6.43 2.68 14.22
CA PRO A 70 7.66 3.06 14.90
C PRO A 70 8.75 2.03 14.60
N ASP A 71 9.98 2.51 14.40
CA ASP A 71 11.11 1.63 14.15
C ASP A 71 11.52 0.94 15.44
N THR A 72 11.49 -0.40 15.44
CA THR A 72 11.86 -1.17 16.64
C THR A 72 13.36 -1.17 16.91
N LYS A 73 14.18 -0.69 15.96
CA LYS A 73 15.64 -0.64 16.07
C LYS A 73 16.14 0.75 16.44
N GLU A 74 15.47 1.80 15.97
CA GLU A 74 15.80 3.20 16.23
C GLU A 74 14.64 3.89 16.98
N GLN A 75 14.84 4.17 18.27
CA GLN A 75 13.85 4.92 19.07
C GLN A 75 13.55 6.28 18.42
N ASP A 76 12.29 6.72 18.57
CA ASP A 76 11.77 7.99 18.02
C ASP A 76 11.78 8.10 16.48
N THR A 77 12.12 7.03 15.76
CA THR A 77 12.05 6.98 14.30
C THR A 77 10.81 6.23 13.85
N TRP A 78 10.20 6.66 12.75
CA TRP A 78 9.11 5.96 12.09
C TRP A 78 9.59 5.41 10.75
N ARG A 79 9.21 4.19 10.42
CA ARG A 79 9.46 3.60 9.10
C ARG A 79 8.15 3.26 8.41
N ALA A 80 8.10 3.63 7.14
CA ALA A 80 7.09 3.13 6.24
C ALA A 80 7.49 1.74 5.75
N GLN A 81 6.59 0.77 5.87
CA GLN A 81 6.74 -0.55 5.29
C GLN A 81 6.58 -0.48 3.76
N LEU A 82 6.93 -1.57 3.09
CA LEU A 82 6.71 -1.70 1.65
C LEU A 82 5.19 -1.63 1.35
N PRO A 83 4.80 -0.96 0.25
CA PRO A 83 3.40 -0.78 -0.09
C PRO A 83 2.71 -2.09 -0.47
N TYR A 84 1.43 -2.16 -0.14
CA TYR A 84 0.47 -3.14 -0.65
C TYR A 84 -0.33 -2.52 -1.78
N HIS A 85 -0.52 -3.24 -2.87
CA HIS A 85 -1.31 -2.77 -4.00
C HIS A 85 -2.59 -3.59 -4.13
N ILE A 86 -3.73 -2.96 -3.85
CA ILE A 86 -5.03 -3.60 -3.93
C ILE A 86 -5.60 -3.38 -5.32
N LYS A 87 -5.82 -4.48 -6.04
CA LYS A 87 -6.53 -4.48 -7.31
C LYS A 87 -7.92 -5.06 -7.08
N VAL A 88 -8.93 -4.29 -7.44
CA VAL A 88 -10.33 -4.73 -7.31
C VAL A 88 -10.79 -5.35 -8.63
N THR A 89 -11.38 -6.54 -8.55
CA THR A 89 -11.86 -7.31 -9.71
C THR A 89 -13.37 -7.55 -9.70
#